data_AF-A0A948BFC8-F1
#
_entry.id   AF-A0A948BFC8-F1
#
_cell.length_a   1.000
_cell.length_b   1.000
_cell.length_c   1.000
_cell.angle_alpha   90.00
_cell.angle_beta   90.00
_cell.angle_gamma   90.00
#
_symmetry.space_group_name_H-M   'P 1'
#
loop_
_entity.id
_entity.type
_entity.pdbx_description
1 polymer ?
#
loop_
_entity_poly.entity_id
_entity_poly.type
_entity_poly.pdbx_seq_one_letter_code
_entity_poly.pdbx_strand_id
1 'polypeptide(L)'
;MRRHANTTKSWMNAITFAEAGEWDTAREMVPESANNREISWLQKIFMAVSFAEAGMPEEALRITENPQISNRFSDDFMATIGLRGIRMTYGVLAIESGQ
;
A
#
# COMPACT_ATOMS: atom_id res chain seq x y z
N MET A 1 -6.94 -16.94 18.07
CA MET A 1 -7.67 -15.83 17.42
C MET A 1 -7.28 -14.50 18.07
N ARG A 2 -6.62 -13.56 17.35
CA ARG A 2 -6.58 -12.08 17.63
C ARG A 2 -5.40 -11.26 17.03
N ARG A 3 -4.55 -11.79 16.13
CA ARG A 3 -3.48 -10.95 15.53
C ARG A 3 -3.95 -10.03 14.39
N HIS A 4 -4.86 -10.51 13.53
CA HIS A 4 -5.23 -9.81 12.28
C HIS A 4 -5.91 -8.43 12.47
N ALA A 5 -6.77 -8.28 13.48
CA ALA A 5 -7.46 -7.02 13.73
C ALA A 5 -6.53 -5.92 14.25
N ASN A 6 -5.43 -6.30 14.92
CA ASN A 6 -4.46 -5.33 15.44
C ASN A 6 -3.63 -4.74 14.31
N THR A 7 -3.18 -5.54 13.34
CA THR A 7 -2.32 -5.05 12.25
C THR A 7 -3.04 -4.05 11.36
N THR A 8 -4.29 -4.32 10.98
CA THR A 8 -5.08 -3.39 10.14
C THR A 8 -5.35 -2.08 10.89
N LYS A 9 -5.68 -2.15 12.18
CA LYS A 9 -5.88 -0.96 13.03
C LYS A 9 -4.59 -0.15 13.18
N SER A 10 -3.45 -0.80 13.38
CA SER A 10 -2.16 -0.13 13.47
C SER A 10 -1.82 0.61 12.18
N TRP A 11 -2.05 0.00 11.01
CA TRP A 11 -1.86 0.68 9.72
C TRP A 11 -2.81 1.87 9.54
N MET A 12 -4.10 1.70 9.84
CA MET A 12 -5.06 2.80 9.77
C MET A 12 -4.65 3.95 10.68
N ASN A 13 -4.25 3.66 11.93
CA ASN A 13 -3.76 4.68 12.84
C ASN A 13 -2.51 5.39 12.31
N ALA A 14 -1.54 4.63 11.80
CA ALA A 14 -0.31 5.18 11.22
C ALA A 14 -0.62 6.14 10.06
N ILE A 15 -1.53 5.76 9.16
CA ILE A 15 -1.99 6.61 8.06
C ILE A 15 -2.67 7.87 8.61
N THR A 16 -3.57 7.75 9.59
CA THR A 16 -4.25 8.91 10.19
C THR A 16 -3.28 9.91 10.81
N PHE A 17 -2.23 9.43 11.50
CA PHE A 17 -1.20 10.33 12.04
C PHE A 17 -0.36 10.94 10.92
N ALA A 18 -0.05 10.19 9.86
CA ALA A 18 0.67 10.72 8.72
C ALA A 18 -0.12 11.86 8.04
N GLU A 19 -1.43 11.67 7.82
CA GLU A 19 -2.34 12.66 7.27
C GLU A 19 -2.47 13.91 8.15
N ALA A 20 -2.34 13.74 9.47
CA ALA A 20 -2.32 14.85 10.43
C ALA A 20 -0.96 15.59 10.49
N GLY A 21 0.06 15.13 9.75
CA GLY A 21 1.41 15.68 9.77
C GLY A 21 2.29 15.19 10.92
N GLU A 22 1.80 14.26 11.74
CA GLU A 22 2.51 13.66 12.89
C GLU A 22 3.35 12.47 12.40
N TRP A 23 4.34 12.74 11.55
CA TRP A 23 5.09 11.71 10.81
C TRP A 23 5.92 10.78 11.70
N ASP A 24 6.47 11.28 12.81
CA ASP A 24 7.23 10.45 13.76
C ASP A 24 6.32 9.43 14.45
N THR A 25 5.15 9.89 14.93
CA THR A 25 4.11 9.04 15.52
C THR A 25 3.59 8.02 14.51
N ALA A 26 3.37 8.46 13.26
CA ALA A 26 2.96 7.59 12.18
C ALA A 26 3.94 6.44 11.99
N ARG A 27 5.25 6.75 11.95
CA ARG A 27 6.33 5.77 11.77
C ARG A 27 6.39 4.74 12.90
N GLU A 28 6.21 5.17 14.15
CA GLU A 28 6.16 4.25 15.31
C GLU A 28 4.97 3.31 15.27
N MET A 29 3.85 3.75 14.69
CA MET A 29 2.64 2.94 14.57
C MET A 29 2.65 1.99 13.39
N VAL A 30 3.58 2.16 12.43
CA VAL A 30 3.74 1.23 11.33
C VAL A 30 4.18 -0.15 11.85
N PRO A 31 3.40 -1.22 11.62
CA PRO A 31 3.80 -2.56 12.02
C PRO A 31 5.12 -3.00 11.35
N GLU A 32 6.08 -3.48 12.14
CA GLU A 32 7.32 -4.14 11.63
C GLU A 32 7.00 -5.29 10.66
N SER A 33 5.83 -5.90 10.84
CA SER A 33 5.29 -6.98 10.03
C SER A 33 4.74 -6.54 8.66
N ALA A 34 5.20 -5.43 8.08
CA ALA A 34 4.88 -5.04 6.69
C ALA A 34 5.19 -6.16 5.66
N ASN A 35 6.10 -7.07 6.02
CA ASN A 35 6.43 -8.30 5.27
C ASN A 35 5.58 -9.53 5.61
N ASN A 36 4.54 -9.40 6.43
CA ASN A 36 3.67 -10.50 6.79
C ASN A 36 2.90 -10.99 5.56
N ARG A 37 2.86 -12.32 5.38
CA ARG A 37 2.09 -13.01 4.33
C ARG A 37 0.58 -12.81 4.48
N GLU A 38 0.13 -12.29 5.61
CA GLU A 38 -1.28 -12.08 5.94
C GLU A 38 -1.89 -10.79 5.35
N ILE A 39 -1.09 -9.81 4.91
CA ILE A 39 -1.59 -8.60 4.26
C ILE A 39 -1.59 -8.82 2.74
N SER A 40 -2.74 -8.64 2.09
CA SER A 40 -2.85 -8.82 0.65
C SER A 40 -1.99 -7.78 -0.09
N TRP A 41 -1.47 -8.13 -1.26
CA TRP A 41 -0.66 -7.22 -2.07
C TRP A 41 -1.40 -5.90 -2.38
N LEU A 42 -2.72 -5.97 -2.60
CA LEU A 42 -3.57 -4.82 -2.85
C LEU A 42 -3.68 -3.89 -1.64
N GLN A 43 -3.81 -4.46 -0.43
CA GLN A 43 -3.79 -3.68 0.82
C GLN A 43 -2.45 -2.95 0.99
N LYS A 44 -1.33 -3.59 0.63
CA LYS A 44 -0.01 -2.95 0.67
C LYS A 44 0.08 -1.77 -0.30
N ILE A 45 -0.49 -1.88 -1.50
CA ILE A 45 -0.54 -0.77 -2.46
C ILE A 45 -1.37 0.39 -1.91
N PHE A 46 -2.57 0.12 -1.40
CA PHE A 46 -3.40 1.19 -0.82
C PHE A 46 -2.68 1.90 0.33
N MET A 47 -2.03 1.15 1.21
CA MET A 47 -1.22 1.73 2.29
C MET A 47 -0.07 2.56 1.75
N ALA A 48 0.69 2.05 0.77
CA ALA A 48 1.81 2.79 0.19
C ALA A 48 1.35 4.11 -0.44
N VAL A 49 0.24 4.11 -1.17
CA VAL A 49 -0.36 5.32 -1.74
C VAL A 49 -0.74 6.30 -0.63
N SER A 50 -1.42 5.84 0.44
CA SER A 50 -1.79 6.71 1.56
C SER A 50 -0.58 7.38 2.24
N PHE A 51 0.52 6.64 2.45
CA PHE A 51 1.74 7.25 3.00
C PHE A 51 2.39 8.25 2.02
N ALA A 52 2.39 7.96 0.72
CA ALA A 52 2.90 8.90 -0.28
C ALA A 52 2.07 10.19 -0.31
N GLU A 53 0.74 10.08 -0.29
CA GLU A 53 -0.18 11.22 -0.25
C GLU A 53 -0.04 12.03 1.05
N ALA A 54 0.25 11.36 2.16
CA ALA A 54 0.50 11.98 3.46
C ALA A 54 1.91 12.62 3.61
N GLY A 55 2.73 12.62 2.55
CA GLY A 55 4.06 13.23 2.56
C GLY A 55 5.16 12.33 3.14
N MET A 56 4.93 11.03 3.24
CA MET A 56 5.89 10.02 3.70
C MET A 56 6.31 9.06 2.56
N PRO A 57 6.99 9.55 1.49
CA PRO A 57 7.34 8.74 0.32
C PRO A 57 8.34 7.62 0.64
N GLU A 58 9.23 7.81 1.62
CA GLU A 58 10.17 6.77 2.07
C GLU A 58 9.45 5.53 2.60
N GLU A 59 8.37 5.75 3.35
CA GLU A 59 7.56 4.67 3.92
C GLU A 59 6.74 3.96 2.84
N ALA A 60 6.21 4.72 1.88
CA ALA A 60 5.56 4.17 0.70
C ALA A 60 6.52 3.24 -0.08
N LEU A 61 7.75 3.68 -0.34
CA LEU A 61 8.77 2.88 -1.02
C LEU A 61 9.06 1.59 -0.25
N ARG A 62 9.30 1.68 1.06
CA ARG A 62 9.55 0.53 1.94
C ARG A 62 8.45 -0.54 1.87
N ILE A 63 7.19 -0.12 1.73
CA ILE A 63 6.05 -1.03 1.58
C ILE A 63 6.03 -1.68 0.18
N THR A 64 6.39 -0.91 -0.87
CA THR A 64 6.37 -1.38 -2.27
C THR A 64 7.57 -2.22 -2.70
N GLU A 65 8.72 -2.09 -2.04
CA GLU A 65 9.96 -2.86 -2.30
C GLU A 65 9.82 -4.37 -2.00
N ASN A 66 8.64 -4.83 -1.57
CA ASN A 66 8.35 -6.24 -1.36
C ASN A 66 8.32 -7.03 -2.70
N PRO A 67 9.15 -8.07 -2.88
CA PRO A 67 9.21 -8.88 -4.12
C PRO A 67 7.89 -9.56 -4.54
N GLN A 68 6.92 -9.66 -3.63
CA GLN A 68 5.59 -10.19 -3.93
C GLN A 68 4.73 -9.24 -4.77
N ILE A 69 5.04 -7.94 -4.76
CA ILE A 69 4.32 -6.92 -5.53
C ILE A 69 4.85 -6.92 -6.97
N SER A 70 6.17 -7.01 -7.16
CA SER A 70 6.80 -6.99 -8.49
C SER A 70 6.47 -8.21 -9.36
N ASN A 71 6.23 -9.38 -8.76
CA ASN A 71 6.02 -10.64 -9.50
C ASN A 71 4.56 -10.92 -9.90
N ARG A 72 3.61 -10.03 -9.59
CA ARG A 72 2.15 -10.24 -9.83
C ARG A 72 1.54 -9.35 -10.90
N PHE A 73 2.30 -8.39 -11.43
CA PHE A 73 1.86 -7.54 -12.53
C PHE A 73 1.96 -8.21 -13.90
N SER A 74 2.28 -9.50 -13.97
CA SER A 74 2.83 -10.06 -15.21
C SER A 74 1.85 -10.48 -16.29
N ASP A 75 0.51 -10.52 -16.15
CA ASP A 75 -0.35 -10.78 -17.33
C ASP A 75 -1.80 -10.26 -17.30
N ASP A 76 -2.47 -10.12 -16.15
CA ASP A 76 -3.87 -9.60 -16.10
C ASP A 76 -4.13 -8.79 -14.82
N PHE A 77 -3.94 -7.46 -14.91
CA PHE A 77 -4.18 -6.51 -13.81
C PHE A 77 -5.54 -6.71 -13.14
N MET A 78 -6.61 -6.93 -13.91
CA MET A 78 -7.97 -7.07 -13.38
C MET A 78 -8.12 -8.34 -12.55
N ALA A 79 -7.51 -9.44 -12.99
CA ALA A 79 -7.40 -10.65 -12.17
C ALA A 79 -6.55 -10.40 -10.91
N THR A 80 -5.45 -9.66 -11.04
CA THR A 80 -4.55 -9.36 -9.92
C THR A 80 -5.27 -8.57 -8.82
N ILE A 81 -6.08 -7.57 -9.17
CA ILE A 81 -6.88 -6.76 -8.21
C ILE A 81 -8.21 -7.42 -7.78
N GLY A 82 -8.47 -8.66 -8.21
CA GLY A 82 -9.68 -9.40 -7.83
C GLY A 82 -10.97 -8.90 -8.48
N LEU A 83 -10.86 -8.07 -9.53
CA LEU A 83 -12.00 -7.54 -10.28
C LEU A 83 -12.31 -8.37 -11.54
N ARG A 84 -11.85 -9.63 -11.59
CA ARG A 84 -12.13 -10.53 -12.71
C ARG A 84 -13.64 -10.68 -12.91
N GLY A 85 -14.13 -10.33 -14.10
CA GLY A 85 -15.56 -10.39 -14.44
C GLY A 85 -16.35 -9.11 -14.16
N ILE A 86 -15.73 -8.09 -13.56
CA ILE A 86 -16.32 -6.76 -13.42
C ILE A 86 -15.93 -5.93 -14.66
N ARG A 87 -16.94 -5.35 -15.35
CA ARG A 87 -16.68 -4.44 -16.47
C ARG A 87 -16.13 -3.12 -15.93
N MET A 88 -14.83 -2.93 -16.06
CA MET A 88 -14.11 -1.71 -15.68
C MET A 88 -13.62 -0.97 -16.93
N THR A 89 -13.69 0.35 -16.90
CA THR A 89 -13.01 1.24 -17.87
C THR A 89 -11.95 2.02 -17.10
N TYR A 90 -10.70 1.98 -17.57
CA TYR A 90 -9.59 2.70 -16.94
C TYR A 90 -8.67 3.29 -18.01
N GLY A 91 -7.94 4.34 -17.65
CA GLY A 91 -6.92 4.96 -18.48
C GLY A 91 -5.57 4.89 -17.79
N VAL A 92 -4.51 4.64 -18.56
CA VAL A 92 -3.12 4.67 -18.07
C VAL A 92 -2.47 5.93 -18.63
N LEU A 93 -1.96 6.79 -17.76
CA LEU A 93 -1.19 7.96 -18.14
C LEU A 93 0.29 7.65 -17.87
N ALA A 94 1.09 7.57 -18.94
CA ALA A 94 2.53 7.57 -18.81
C ALA A 94 2.98 9.00 -18.48
N ILE A 95 3.58 9.20 -17.32
CA ILE A 95 4.20 10.48 -16.98
C ILE A 95 5.61 10.44 -17.57
N GLU A 96 5.85 11.22 -18.62
CA GLU A 96 7.20 11.46 -19.10
C GLU A 96 7.91 12.34 -18.06
N SER A 97 9.02 11.84 -17.51
CA SER A 97 9.90 12.61 -16.65
C SER A 97 10.49 13.76 -17.47
N GLY A 98 9.90 14.95 -17.38
CA GLY A 98 10.46 16.15 -17.99
C GLY A 98 11.88 16.39 -17.46
N GLN A 99 12.84 16.47 -18.39
CA GLN A 99 14.21 16.88 -18.15
C GLN A 99 14.31 18.34 -17.70
#